data_AF-F8LAT1-F1
#
_entry.id   AF-F8LAT1-F1
#
_cell.length_a   1.000
_cell.length_b   1.000
_cell.length_c   1.000
_cell.angle_alpha   90.00
_cell.angle_beta   90.00
_cell.angle_gamma   90.00
#
_symmetry.space_group_name_H-M   'P 1'
#
loop_
_entity.id
_entity.type
_entity.pdbx_description
1 polymer ?
#
loop_
_entity_poly.entity_id
_entity_poly.type
_entity_poly.pdbx_seq_one_letter_code
_entity_poly.pdbx_strand_id
1 'polypeptide(L)'
;MTLALDRERIINQYLNGMGIEITGPFAHDSAAYDQSIKPWPYDPQFARELLEEEGWYDSDGDGVIDKEIEGKRVPFAFSLTYFVKNPTTKSIVEYVATALNELGILVKLNGVDLADLSAAIDGKSLEAICMGWGLGTPPENPRQLWYSSGAKEPGSSNFIGFSNKEADQIIDALDFEEDPETRIKLYHRFHAIIHEEQPYTFLYAPKTLYLYRNYLKNVFIPADRQDLVPGADIAQPDGSVIWIEKRG
;
A
#
# COMPACT_ATOMS: atom_id res chain seq x y z
N MET A 1 -11.18 6.50 -7.42
CA MET A 1 -10.30 7.21 -6.46
C MET A 1 -8.87 7.38 -6.96
N THR A 2 -8.19 6.33 -7.42
CA THR A 2 -6.77 6.40 -7.84
C THR A 2 -6.48 7.49 -8.88
N LEU A 3 -7.35 7.65 -9.90
CA LEU A 3 -7.23 8.70 -10.92
C LEU A 3 -7.28 10.14 -10.34
N ALA A 4 -7.87 10.33 -9.17
CA ALA A 4 -8.02 11.64 -8.53
C ALA A 4 -6.79 12.06 -7.72
N LEU A 5 -5.79 11.19 -7.55
CA LEU A 5 -4.64 11.45 -6.69
C LEU A 5 -3.37 11.58 -7.50
N ASP A 6 -2.72 12.74 -7.43
CA ASP A 6 -1.44 12.99 -8.06
C ASP A 6 -0.32 12.36 -7.20
N ARG A 7 -0.01 11.09 -7.51
CA ARG A 7 1.00 10.31 -6.76
C ARG A 7 2.41 10.85 -6.97
N GLU A 8 2.72 11.42 -8.13
CA GLU A 8 4.00 12.09 -8.35
C GLU A 8 4.14 13.33 -7.47
N ARG A 9 3.09 14.14 -7.36
CA ARG A 9 3.05 15.27 -6.42
C ARG A 9 3.22 14.81 -4.99
N ILE A 10 2.59 13.69 -4.60
CA ILE A 10 2.78 13.13 -3.25
C ILE A 10 4.25 12.83 -2.99
N ILE A 11 4.91 12.14 -3.92
CA ILE A 11 6.34 11.78 -3.81
C ILE A 11 7.22 13.02 -3.78
N ASN A 12 6.96 14.01 -4.64
CA ASN A 12 7.81 15.19 -4.75
C ASN A 12 7.63 16.16 -3.57
N GLN A 13 6.40 16.44 -3.15
CA GLN A 13 6.11 17.45 -2.13
C GLN A 13 6.22 16.91 -0.70
N TYR A 14 5.82 15.66 -0.45
CA TYR A 14 5.78 15.11 0.91
C TYR A 14 6.95 14.16 1.22
N LEU A 15 7.59 13.58 0.20
CA LEU A 15 8.76 12.71 0.36
C LEU A 15 10.05 13.33 -0.18
N ASN A 16 10.03 14.56 -0.71
CA ASN A 16 11.20 15.20 -1.33
C ASN A 16 11.83 14.34 -2.45
N GLY A 17 11.01 13.64 -3.24
CA GLY A 17 11.48 12.73 -4.29
C GLY A 17 11.99 11.36 -3.78
N MET A 18 11.91 11.10 -2.48
CA MET A 18 12.34 9.85 -1.84
C MET A 18 11.28 8.75 -1.92
N GLY A 19 10.67 8.58 -3.09
CA GLY A 19 9.70 7.54 -3.36
C GLY A 19 9.82 7.02 -4.79
N ILE A 20 9.21 5.87 -5.03
CA ILE A 20 8.97 5.27 -6.33
C ILE A 20 7.47 5.03 -6.43
N GLU A 21 6.84 5.46 -7.51
CA GLU A 21 5.43 5.13 -7.77
C GLU A 21 5.31 3.61 -7.96
N ILE A 22 4.32 2.99 -7.31
CA ILE A 22 4.10 1.55 -7.37
C ILE A 22 2.69 1.22 -7.85
N THR A 23 2.54 0.09 -8.54
CA THR A 23 1.30 -0.34 -9.19
C THR A 23 0.60 -1.49 -8.48
N GLY A 24 1.22 -2.05 -7.45
CA GLY A 24 0.70 -3.23 -6.77
C GLY A 24 1.50 -3.67 -5.54
N PRO A 25 1.31 -4.94 -5.11
CA PRO A 25 1.55 -5.34 -3.73
C PRO A 25 2.96 -5.85 -3.43
N PHE A 26 3.80 -6.02 -4.44
CA PHE A 26 5.15 -6.56 -4.28
C PHE A 26 6.19 -5.45 -4.17
N ALA A 27 7.35 -5.74 -3.57
CA ALA A 27 8.46 -4.80 -3.61
C ALA A 27 8.84 -4.50 -5.07
N HIS A 28 9.05 -3.22 -5.39
CA HIS A 28 9.31 -2.76 -6.75
C HIS A 28 10.48 -3.51 -7.43
N ASP A 29 11.51 -3.88 -6.67
CA ASP A 29 12.71 -4.54 -7.18
C ASP A 29 12.62 -6.09 -7.17
N SER A 30 11.47 -6.64 -6.74
CA SER A 30 11.21 -8.09 -6.72
C SER A 30 10.90 -8.62 -8.12
N ALA A 31 11.31 -9.84 -8.43
CA ALA A 31 10.91 -10.52 -9.67
C ALA A 31 9.38 -10.76 -9.77
N ALA A 32 8.69 -10.77 -8.62
CA ALA A 32 7.22 -10.86 -8.56
C ALA A 32 6.52 -9.56 -9.03
N TYR A 33 7.23 -8.43 -9.02
CA TYR A 33 6.69 -7.15 -9.48
C TYR A 33 6.79 -7.05 -11.01
N ASP A 34 5.67 -7.22 -11.69
CA ASP A 34 5.57 -6.95 -13.13
C ASP A 34 5.78 -5.46 -13.46
N GLN A 35 6.96 -5.14 -13.98
CA GLN A 35 7.38 -3.80 -14.42
C GLN A 35 6.68 -3.31 -15.70
N SER A 36 5.95 -4.19 -16.39
CA SER A 36 5.21 -3.81 -17.61
C SER A 36 3.87 -3.14 -17.31
N ILE A 37 3.29 -3.39 -16.12
CA ILE A 37 2.04 -2.78 -15.66
C ILE A 37 2.25 -1.26 -15.51
N LYS A 38 1.41 -0.48 -16.19
CA LYS A 38 1.46 0.97 -16.13
C LYS A 38 0.62 1.50 -14.98
N PRO A 39 1.11 2.49 -14.21
CA PRO A 39 0.30 3.15 -13.21
C PRO A 39 -0.93 3.81 -13.86
N TRP A 40 -2.08 3.75 -13.17
CA TRP A 40 -3.26 4.54 -13.53
C TRP A 40 -2.91 6.03 -13.58
N PRO A 41 -3.24 6.79 -14.63
CA PRO A 41 -2.82 8.19 -14.71
C PRO A 41 -3.49 9.06 -13.64
N TYR A 42 -2.89 10.20 -13.32
CA TYR A 42 -3.61 11.27 -12.64
C TYR A 42 -4.53 11.96 -13.64
N ASP A 43 -5.83 11.70 -13.53
CA ASP A 43 -6.87 12.25 -14.39
C ASP A 43 -8.16 12.50 -13.58
N PRO A 44 -8.25 13.63 -12.86
CA PRO A 44 -9.45 13.99 -12.10
C PRO A 44 -10.70 14.16 -12.97
N GLN A 45 -10.53 14.51 -14.25
CA GLN A 45 -11.64 14.66 -15.18
C GLN A 45 -12.25 13.30 -15.49
N PHE A 46 -11.41 12.33 -15.86
CA PHE A 46 -11.87 10.96 -16.07
C PHE A 46 -12.40 10.32 -14.78
N ALA A 47 -11.83 10.66 -13.62
CA ALA A 47 -12.37 10.24 -12.33
C ALA A 47 -13.80 10.75 -12.10
N ARG A 48 -14.11 11.99 -12.50
CA ARG A 48 -15.46 12.56 -12.43
C ARG A 48 -16.42 11.86 -13.38
N GLU A 49 -15.99 11.61 -14.61
CA GLU A 49 -16.80 10.90 -15.62
C GLU A 49 -17.20 9.50 -15.14
N LEU A 50 -16.26 8.74 -14.56
CA LEU A 50 -16.57 7.42 -13.98
C LEU A 50 -17.56 7.50 -12.80
N LEU A 51 -17.46 8.54 -11.96
CA LEU A 51 -18.41 8.75 -10.87
C LEU A 51 -19.82 9.03 -11.41
N GLU A 52 -19.92 9.88 -12.43
CA GLU A 52 -21.18 10.22 -13.10
C GLU A 52 -21.81 9.02 -13.83
N GLU A 53 -20.99 8.20 -14.52
CA GLU A 53 -21.43 6.95 -15.15
C GLU A 53 -22.01 5.96 -14.14
N GLU A 54 -21.45 5.93 -12.94
CA GLU A 54 -21.95 5.15 -11.81
C GLU A 54 -23.11 5.83 -11.07
N GLY A 55 -23.61 6.97 -11.55
CA GLY A 55 -24.76 7.67 -10.99
C GLY A 55 -24.48 8.48 -9.73
N TRP A 56 -23.24 8.89 -9.51
CA TRP A 56 -22.87 9.84 -8.47
C TRP A 56 -22.84 11.25 -9.04
N TYR A 57 -23.73 12.12 -8.56
CA TYR A 57 -23.79 13.53 -8.93
C TYR A 57 -24.32 14.34 -7.75
N ASP A 58 -24.02 15.63 -7.71
CA ASP A 58 -24.56 16.53 -6.68
C ASP A 58 -26.04 16.85 -7.02
N SER A 59 -26.97 16.20 -6.31
CA SER A 59 -28.41 16.29 -6.59
C SER A 59 -29.08 17.50 -5.94
N ASP A 60 -28.47 18.11 -4.92
CA ASP A 60 -29.07 19.22 -4.16
C ASP A 60 -28.22 20.50 -4.07
N GLY A 61 -27.05 20.50 -4.70
CA GLY A 61 -26.18 21.66 -4.83
C GLY A 61 -25.38 21.97 -3.57
N ASP A 62 -25.21 21.01 -2.65
CA ASP A 62 -24.45 21.19 -1.41
C ASP A 62 -22.93 20.99 -1.60
N GLY A 63 -22.51 20.57 -2.80
CA GLY A 63 -21.12 20.32 -3.17
C GLY A 63 -20.62 18.91 -2.87
N VAL A 64 -21.47 18.01 -2.35
CA VAL A 64 -21.17 16.59 -2.12
C VAL A 64 -21.97 15.75 -3.11
N ILE A 65 -21.29 14.89 -3.89
CA ILE A 65 -21.99 13.99 -4.80
C ILE A 65 -22.77 12.94 -4.03
N ASP A 66 -23.93 12.55 -4.54
CA ASP A 66 -24.80 11.57 -3.91
C ASP A 66 -25.38 10.60 -4.96
N LYS A 67 -25.88 9.46 -4.46
CA LYS A 67 -26.50 8.43 -5.28
C LYS A 67 -27.75 7.89 -4.58
N GLU A 68 -28.80 7.61 -5.35
CA GLU A 68 -29.97 6.91 -4.83
C GLU A 68 -29.69 5.42 -4.70
N ILE A 69 -29.72 4.90 -3.48
CA ILE A 69 -29.52 3.49 -3.14
C ILE A 69 -30.71 3.06 -2.30
N GLU A 70 -31.47 2.08 -2.80
CA GLU A 70 -32.67 1.55 -2.13
C GLU A 70 -33.70 2.65 -1.75
N GLY A 71 -33.89 3.64 -2.64
CA GLY A 71 -34.83 4.75 -2.44
C GLY A 71 -34.37 5.78 -1.41
N LYS A 72 -33.11 5.72 -0.98
CA LYS A 72 -32.49 6.71 -0.11
C LYS A 72 -31.34 7.38 -0.84
N ARG A 73 -31.28 8.69 -0.71
CA ARG A 73 -30.10 9.46 -1.12
C ARG A 73 -28.95 9.19 -0.14
N VAL A 74 -27.84 8.73 -0.67
CA VAL A 74 -26.62 8.43 0.09
C VAL A 74 -25.53 9.37 -0.41
N PRO A 75 -25.01 10.30 0.44
CA PRO A 75 -23.88 11.14 0.05
C PRO A 75 -22.61 10.28 -0.04
N PHE A 76 -21.73 10.60 -0.98
CA PHE A 76 -20.40 9.98 -1.04
C PHE A 76 -19.53 10.59 0.04
N ALA A 77 -19.60 10.01 1.23
CA ALA A 77 -18.81 10.41 2.37
C ALA A 77 -18.17 9.20 3.04
N PHE A 78 -16.91 9.33 3.46
CA PHE A 78 -16.26 8.30 4.25
C PHE A 78 -15.20 8.86 5.22
N SER A 79 -14.86 8.08 6.22
CA SER A 79 -13.80 8.33 7.19
C SER A 79 -12.47 7.74 6.72
N LEU A 80 -11.45 8.60 6.58
CA LEU A 80 -10.08 8.19 6.27
C LEU A 80 -9.25 8.15 7.55
N THR A 81 -9.00 6.94 8.04
CA THR A 81 -8.26 6.71 9.28
C THR A 81 -6.76 6.68 9.03
N TYR A 82 -5.98 7.27 9.93
CA TYR A 82 -4.51 7.28 9.83
C TYR A 82 -3.85 7.38 11.21
N PHE A 83 -2.59 6.98 11.28
CA PHE A 83 -1.81 7.10 12.51
C PHE A 83 -1.41 8.56 12.77
N VAL A 84 -2.00 9.18 13.80
CA VAL A 84 -1.90 10.63 14.05
C VAL A 84 -0.48 11.11 14.37
N LYS A 85 0.39 10.22 14.87
CA LYS A 85 1.79 10.56 15.22
C LYS A 85 2.74 10.51 14.02
N ASN A 86 2.28 10.18 12.82
CA ASN A 86 3.08 10.28 11.61
C ASN A 86 2.75 11.59 10.84
N PRO A 87 3.59 12.64 10.94
CA PRO A 87 3.30 13.93 10.30
C PRO A 87 3.31 13.84 8.77
N THR A 88 4.13 12.98 8.16
CA THR A 88 4.14 12.79 6.71
C THR A 88 2.82 12.17 6.24
N THR A 89 2.35 11.12 6.91
CA THR A 89 1.04 10.53 6.63
C THR A 89 -0.07 11.57 6.80
N LYS A 90 -0.01 12.39 7.85
CA LYS A 90 -0.99 13.47 8.07
C LYS A 90 -1.07 14.43 6.88
N SER A 91 0.06 14.95 6.38
CA SER A 91 0.06 15.85 5.23
C SER A 91 -0.45 15.17 3.95
N ILE A 92 -0.15 13.88 3.77
CA ILE A 92 -0.66 13.11 2.62
C ILE A 92 -2.17 12.96 2.69
N VAL A 93 -2.74 12.59 3.84
CA VAL A 93 -4.21 12.42 3.96
C VAL A 93 -4.96 13.74 3.86
N GLU A 94 -4.38 14.87 4.30
CA GLU A 94 -4.93 16.21 4.09
C GLU A 94 -5.00 16.58 2.60
N TYR A 95 -3.96 16.22 1.84
CA TYR A 95 -3.99 16.35 0.38
C TYR A 95 -5.03 15.44 -0.27
N VAL A 96 -5.08 14.16 0.12
CA VAL A 96 -6.08 13.20 -0.39
C VAL A 96 -7.50 13.70 -0.14
N ALA A 97 -7.79 14.19 1.08
CA ALA A 97 -9.09 14.74 1.40
C ALA A 97 -9.42 15.96 0.53
N THR A 98 -8.46 16.86 0.30
CA THR A 98 -8.66 18.02 -0.57
C THR A 98 -8.94 17.60 -2.02
N ALA A 99 -8.13 16.72 -2.59
CA ALA A 99 -8.28 16.24 -3.97
C ALA A 99 -9.61 15.52 -4.19
N LEU A 100 -10.07 14.72 -3.22
CA LEU A 100 -11.36 14.03 -3.29
C LEU A 100 -12.54 14.98 -3.06
N ASN A 101 -12.41 15.96 -2.17
CA ASN A 101 -13.44 16.99 -1.98
C ASN A 101 -13.66 17.84 -3.25
N GLU A 102 -12.63 18.07 -4.07
CA GLU A 102 -12.78 18.75 -5.39
C GLU A 102 -13.66 17.95 -6.38
N LEU A 103 -13.78 16.65 -6.19
CA LEU A 103 -14.70 15.77 -6.90
C LEU A 103 -16.07 15.64 -6.20
N GLY A 104 -16.29 16.35 -5.10
CA GLY A 104 -17.50 16.26 -4.29
C GLY A 104 -17.56 15.02 -3.38
N ILE A 105 -16.44 14.33 -3.16
CA ILE A 105 -16.37 13.20 -2.23
C ILE A 105 -15.96 13.72 -0.86
N LEU A 106 -16.84 13.61 0.13
CA LEU A 106 -16.60 14.13 1.47
C LEU A 106 -15.71 13.19 2.30
N VAL A 107 -14.44 13.56 2.48
CA VAL A 107 -13.49 12.78 3.28
C VAL A 107 -13.35 13.34 4.70
N LYS A 108 -13.74 12.55 5.71
CA LYS A 108 -13.58 12.89 7.12
C LYS A 108 -12.27 12.29 7.65
N LEU A 109 -11.28 13.13 7.95
CA LEU A 109 -10.01 12.66 8.49
C LEU A 109 -10.17 12.18 9.93
N ASN A 110 -9.73 10.96 10.21
CA ASN A 110 -9.77 10.34 11.53
C ASN A 110 -8.35 9.97 11.99
N GLY A 111 -7.69 10.89 12.68
CA GLY A 111 -6.36 10.66 13.24
C GLY A 111 -6.45 9.94 14.57
N VAL A 112 -5.91 8.72 14.64
CA VAL A 112 -5.98 7.85 15.82
C VAL A 112 -4.59 7.47 16.34
N ASP A 113 -4.51 7.04 17.60
CA ASP A 113 -3.28 6.46 18.14
C ASP A 113 -3.11 4.98 17.73
N LEU A 114 -2.03 4.34 18.19
CA LEU A 114 -1.71 2.97 17.78
C LEU A 114 -2.71 1.93 18.32
N ALA A 115 -3.23 2.13 19.53
CA ALA A 115 -4.15 1.19 20.15
C ALA A 115 -5.51 1.22 19.44
N ASP A 116 -6.02 2.43 19.17
CA ASP A 116 -7.26 2.62 18.42
C ASP A 116 -7.12 2.13 16.96
N LEU A 117 -5.97 2.36 16.32
CA LEU A 117 -5.69 1.86 14.98
C LEU A 117 -5.69 0.33 14.93
N SER A 118 -5.03 -0.32 15.89
CA SER A 118 -5.02 -1.79 16.00
C SER A 118 -6.43 -2.32 16.20
N ALA A 119 -7.19 -1.74 17.14
CA ALA A 119 -8.56 -2.17 17.42
C ALA A 119 -9.48 -2.01 16.19
N ALA A 120 -9.31 -0.93 15.42
CA ALA A 120 -10.08 -0.69 14.21
C ALA A 120 -9.73 -1.68 13.08
N ILE A 121 -8.44 -2.03 12.93
CA ILE A 121 -7.98 -3.06 11.99
C ILE A 121 -8.49 -4.43 12.39
N ASP A 122 -8.28 -4.83 13.64
CA ASP A 122 -8.67 -6.14 14.16
C ASP A 122 -10.19 -6.34 14.10
N GLY A 123 -10.94 -5.29 14.44
CA GLY A 123 -12.40 -5.25 14.36
C GLY A 123 -12.95 -5.01 12.96
N LYS A 124 -12.11 -4.74 11.95
CA LYS A 124 -12.50 -4.38 10.58
C LYS A 124 -13.56 -3.26 10.52
N SER A 125 -13.43 -2.26 11.39
CA SER A 125 -14.40 -1.16 11.55
C SER A 125 -13.98 0.12 10.81
N LEU A 126 -13.27 -0.04 9.69
CA LEU A 126 -12.70 1.04 8.89
C LEU A 126 -13.45 1.20 7.57
N GLU A 127 -13.75 2.43 7.19
CA GLU A 127 -14.24 2.76 5.84
C GLU A 127 -13.08 2.94 4.87
N ALA A 128 -12.04 3.67 5.29
CA ALA A 128 -10.74 3.76 4.61
C ALA A 128 -9.59 3.97 5.60
N ILE A 129 -8.38 3.58 5.20
CA ILE A 129 -7.17 3.72 6.00
C ILE A 129 -5.96 4.10 5.14
N CYS A 130 -5.16 5.06 5.62
CA CYS A 130 -3.84 5.36 5.05
C CYS A 130 -2.76 4.68 5.90
N MET A 131 -2.12 3.66 5.34
CA MET A 131 -1.09 2.85 5.99
C MET A 131 -0.08 2.35 4.95
N GLY A 132 1.10 1.93 5.42
CA GLY A 132 2.08 1.20 4.61
C GLY A 132 2.35 -0.17 5.20
N TRP A 133 2.72 -1.12 4.33
CA TRP A 133 3.14 -2.46 4.73
C TRP A 133 4.67 -2.55 4.80
N GLY A 134 5.17 -3.20 5.86
CA GLY A 134 6.51 -3.77 5.84
C GLY A 134 6.44 -5.13 5.17
N LEU A 135 7.00 -5.24 3.96
CA LEU A 135 6.98 -6.48 3.20
C LEU A 135 8.00 -7.49 3.75
N GLY A 136 7.70 -8.78 3.56
CA GLY A 136 8.60 -9.88 3.91
C GLY A 136 9.74 -10.06 2.90
N THR A 137 10.45 -11.19 2.99
CA THR A 137 11.50 -11.53 2.02
C THR A 137 10.89 -11.74 0.62
N PRO A 138 11.40 -11.06 -0.41
CA PRO A 138 10.97 -11.28 -1.80
C PRO A 138 11.34 -12.68 -2.32
N PRO A 139 10.52 -13.29 -3.20
CA PRO A 139 9.18 -12.84 -3.56
C PRO A 139 8.21 -13.03 -2.39
N GLU A 140 7.42 -11.99 -2.10
CA GLU A 140 6.53 -11.97 -0.96
C GLU A 140 5.44 -13.04 -1.09
N ASN A 141 5.07 -13.66 0.03
CA ASN A 141 3.90 -14.55 0.04
C ASN A 141 2.61 -13.69 0.12
N PRO A 142 1.75 -13.70 -0.91
CA PRO A 142 0.53 -12.88 -0.94
C PRO A 142 -0.56 -13.36 0.04
N ARG A 143 -0.50 -14.60 0.55
CA ARG A 143 -1.59 -15.25 1.28
C ARG A 143 -2.06 -14.46 2.50
N GLN A 144 -1.14 -13.92 3.30
CA GLN A 144 -1.48 -13.22 4.55
C GLN A 144 -2.37 -12.00 4.31
N LEU A 145 -2.09 -11.23 3.25
CA LEU A 145 -2.75 -9.95 2.99
C LEU A 145 -3.95 -10.07 2.06
N TRP A 146 -3.98 -11.08 1.19
CA TRP A 146 -4.86 -11.07 0.02
C TRP A 146 -5.74 -12.31 -0.13
N TYR A 147 -5.55 -13.35 0.68
CA TYR A 147 -6.38 -14.55 0.55
C TYR A 147 -7.79 -14.31 1.11
N SER A 148 -8.82 -14.73 0.38
CA SER A 148 -10.22 -14.37 0.68
C SER A 148 -10.73 -14.91 2.02
N SER A 149 -10.14 -15.99 2.56
CA SER A 149 -10.54 -16.48 3.89
C SER A 149 -10.30 -15.46 4.99
N GLY A 150 -9.33 -14.56 4.81
CA GLY A 150 -9.05 -13.45 5.71
C GLY A 150 -10.00 -12.25 5.53
N ALA A 151 -10.77 -12.19 4.44
CA ALA A 151 -11.55 -11.01 4.08
C ALA A 151 -12.59 -10.63 5.15
N LYS A 152 -13.21 -11.63 5.78
CA LYS A 152 -14.23 -11.43 6.83
C LYS A 152 -13.75 -11.84 8.23
N GLU A 153 -12.56 -12.40 8.35
CA GLU A 153 -12.04 -12.92 9.62
C GLU A 153 -11.45 -11.81 10.50
N PRO A 154 -12.00 -11.54 11.70
CA PRO A 154 -11.44 -10.56 12.62
C PRO A 154 -9.97 -10.85 12.94
N GLY A 155 -9.15 -9.80 13.05
CA GLY A 155 -7.69 -9.91 13.27
C GLY A 155 -6.88 -10.38 12.04
N SER A 156 -7.52 -10.65 10.90
CA SER A 156 -6.80 -10.95 9.65
C SER A 156 -6.15 -9.69 9.06
N SER A 157 -4.94 -9.85 8.50
CA SER A 157 -4.24 -8.78 7.77
C SER A 157 -4.92 -8.40 6.45
N ASN A 158 -5.83 -9.22 5.91
CA ASN A 158 -6.73 -8.82 4.82
C ASN A 158 -7.87 -7.95 5.37
N PHE A 159 -7.54 -6.86 6.07
CA PHE A 159 -8.51 -6.02 6.78
C PHE A 159 -9.40 -5.18 5.86
N ILE A 160 -9.03 -5.04 4.58
CA ILE A 160 -9.86 -4.37 3.56
C ILE A 160 -10.91 -5.28 2.92
N GLY A 161 -10.92 -6.57 3.26
CA GLY A 161 -11.94 -7.49 2.78
C GLY A 161 -11.81 -7.87 1.31
N PHE A 162 -10.59 -7.81 0.74
CA PHE A 162 -10.36 -8.25 -0.63
C PHE A 162 -10.71 -9.74 -0.78
N SER A 163 -11.48 -10.06 -1.81
CA SER A 163 -11.88 -11.44 -2.10
C SER A 163 -12.02 -11.61 -3.60
N ASN A 164 -11.12 -12.38 -4.22
CA ASN A 164 -11.15 -12.67 -5.64
C ASN A 164 -10.79 -14.15 -5.86
N LYS A 165 -11.65 -14.86 -6.59
CA LYS A 165 -11.52 -16.31 -6.77
C LYS A 165 -10.27 -16.68 -7.58
N GLU A 166 -9.92 -15.89 -8.60
CA GLU A 166 -8.72 -16.14 -9.39
C GLU A 166 -7.46 -15.86 -8.57
N ALA A 167 -7.47 -14.78 -7.77
CA ALA A 167 -6.39 -14.48 -6.83
C ALA A 167 -6.17 -15.64 -5.85
N ASP A 168 -7.22 -16.19 -5.24
CA ASP A 168 -7.10 -17.35 -4.35
C ASP A 168 -6.51 -18.57 -5.05
N GLN A 169 -6.95 -18.88 -6.27
CA GLN A 169 -6.41 -19.99 -7.06
C GLN A 169 -4.93 -19.83 -7.35
N ILE A 170 -4.48 -18.61 -7.65
CA ILE A 170 -3.07 -18.30 -7.86
C ILE A 170 -2.28 -18.45 -6.56
N ILE A 171 -2.81 -17.92 -5.44
CA ILE A 171 -2.18 -18.05 -4.13
C ILE A 171 -2.02 -19.53 -3.74
N ASP A 172 -3.03 -20.36 -3.97
CA ASP A 172 -2.98 -21.80 -3.72
C ASP A 172 -1.97 -22.52 -4.62
N ALA A 173 -1.88 -22.14 -5.90
CA ALA A 173 -0.90 -22.70 -6.82
C ALA A 173 0.54 -22.34 -6.42
N LEU A 174 0.77 -21.11 -5.95
CA LEU A 174 2.08 -20.63 -5.53
C LEU A 174 2.69 -21.41 -4.36
N ASP A 175 1.88 -22.11 -3.55
CA ASP A 175 2.38 -22.94 -2.44
C ASP A 175 3.06 -24.24 -2.92
N PHE A 176 2.75 -24.71 -4.14
CA PHE A 176 3.23 -25.98 -4.67
C PHE A 176 3.95 -25.89 -6.03
N GLU A 177 3.99 -24.71 -6.65
CA GLU A 177 4.70 -24.52 -7.92
C GLU A 177 6.21 -24.39 -7.70
N GLU A 178 7.00 -25.30 -8.28
CA GLU A 178 8.45 -25.34 -8.14
C GLU A 178 9.18 -24.72 -9.34
N ASP A 179 8.53 -24.64 -10.51
CA ASP A 179 9.14 -24.09 -11.72
C ASP A 179 9.26 -22.55 -11.64
N PRO A 180 10.48 -21.98 -11.65
CA PRO A 180 10.67 -20.55 -11.45
C PRO A 180 9.95 -19.67 -12.48
N GLU A 181 9.90 -20.10 -13.75
CA GLU A 181 9.23 -19.32 -14.81
C GLU A 181 7.70 -19.31 -14.62
N THR A 182 7.12 -20.44 -14.24
CA THR A 182 5.70 -20.57 -13.95
C THR A 182 5.31 -19.79 -12.70
N ARG A 183 6.14 -19.82 -11.65
CA ARG A 183 5.95 -18.98 -10.45
C ARG A 183 5.88 -17.49 -10.79
N ILE A 184 6.81 -16.99 -11.62
CA ILE A 184 6.83 -15.57 -12.01
C ILE A 184 5.55 -15.19 -12.78
N LYS A 185 5.07 -16.04 -13.70
CA LYS A 185 3.81 -15.80 -14.42
C LYS A 185 2.62 -15.72 -13.48
N LEU A 186 2.57 -16.59 -12.46
CA LEU A 186 1.54 -16.56 -11.41
C LEU A 186 1.60 -15.24 -10.62
N TYR A 187 2.78 -14.82 -10.19
CA TYR A 187 2.97 -13.54 -9.50
C TYR A 187 2.56 -12.33 -10.37
N HIS A 188 2.92 -12.32 -11.66
CA HIS A 188 2.56 -11.24 -12.57
C HIS A 188 1.05 -11.20 -12.82
N ARG A 189 0.39 -12.35 -12.97
CA ARG A 189 -1.08 -12.40 -13.06
C ARG A 189 -1.73 -11.91 -11.77
N PHE A 190 -1.20 -12.30 -10.61
CA PHE A 190 -1.68 -11.79 -9.33
C PHE A 190 -1.52 -10.26 -9.21
N HIS A 191 -0.36 -9.73 -9.61
CA HIS A 191 -0.13 -8.28 -9.65
C HIS A 191 -1.16 -7.58 -10.56
N ALA A 192 -1.43 -8.13 -11.75
CA ALA A 192 -2.44 -7.59 -12.66
C ALA A 192 -3.84 -7.57 -12.03
N ILE A 193 -4.26 -8.65 -11.36
CA ILE A 193 -5.57 -8.69 -10.67
C ILE A 193 -5.65 -7.58 -9.61
N ILE A 194 -4.64 -7.46 -8.74
CA ILE A 194 -4.62 -6.42 -7.70
C ILE A 194 -4.59 -5.01 -8.32
N HIS A 195 -3.92 -4.84 -9.45
CA HIS A 195 -3.88 -3.58 -10.18
C HIS A 195 -5.24 -3.23 -10.82
N GLU A 196 -5.96 -4.22 -11.36
CA GLU A 196 -7.27 -4.03 -11.99
C GLU A 196 -8.38 -3.80 -10.95
N GLU A 197 -8.41 -4.60 -9.89
CA GLU A 197 -9.43 -4.55 -8.83
C GLU A 197 -9.29 -3.31 -7.93
N GLN A 198 -8.11 -2.67 -7.91
CA GLN A 198 -7.80 -1.49 -7.08
C GLN A 198 -8.28 -1.59 -5.62
N PRO A 199 -8.01 -2.71 -4.89
CA PRO A 199 -8.41 -2.83 -3.49
C PRO A 199 -7.68 -1.83 -2.59
N TYR A 200 -6.50 -1.38 -3.03
CA TYR A 200 -5.79 -0.22 -2.52
C TYR A 200 -5.57 0.81 -3.64
N THR A 201 -5.54 2.08 -3.27
CA THR A 201 -4.78 3.07 -4.04
C THR A 201 -3.32 3.02 -3.59
N PHE A 202 -2.50 2.26 -4.32
CA PHE A 202 -1.06 2.22 -4.09
C PHE A 202 -0.44 3.59 -4.39
N LEU A 203 0.26 4.17 -3.41
CA LEU A 203 0.84 5.52 -3.51
C LEU A 203 2.31 5.48 -3.94
N TYR A 204 3.16 4.86 -3.12
CA TYR A 204 4.61 4.82 -3.34
C TYR A 204 5.28 3.71 -2.52
N ALA A 205 6.46 3.29 -2.96
CA ALA A 205 7.48 2.65 -2.13
C ALA A 205 8.51 3.69 -1.69
N PRO A 206 8.78 3.86 -0.37
CA PRO A 206 9.75 4.84 0.09
C PRO A 206 11.18 4.42 -0.25
N LYS A 207 12.03 5.38 -0.58
CA LYS A 207 13.49 5.17 -0.68
C LYS A 207 14.12 5.40 0.68
N THR A 208 15.03 4.52 1.08
CA THR A 208 15.83 4.71 2.31
C THR A 208 17.16 5.39 1.95
N LEU A 209 17.41 6.57 2.55
CA LEU A 209 18.71 7.25 2.44
C LEU A 209 19.62 6.84 3.59
N TYR A 210 20.82 6.38 3.26
CA TYR A 210 21.87 6.15 4.24
C TYR A 210 22.95 7.22 4.12
N LEU A 211 23.26 7.89 5.23
CA LEU A 211 24.37 8.83 5.34
C LEU A 211 25.47 8.18 6.18
N TYR A 212 26.65 8.03 5.60
CA TYR A 212 27.81 7.50 6.29
C TYR A 212 29.02 8.42 6.09
N ARG A 213 29.92 8.44 7.07
CA ARG A 213 31.16 9.21 6.99
C ARG A 213 32.14 8.51 6.06
N ASN A 214 32.83 9.27 5.22
CA ASN A 214 33.76 8.76 4.21
C ASN A 214 34.90 7.86 4.74
N TYR A 215 35.27 7.98 6.01
CA TYR A 215 36.25 7.11 6.65
C TYR A 215 35.67 5.77 7.10
N LEU A 216 34.35 5.63 7.16
CA LEU A 216 33.69 4.34 7.37
C LEU A 216 33.90 3.50 6.11
N LYS A 217 34.64 2.41 6.28
CA LYS A 217 34.81 1.39 5.25
C LYS A 217 33.91 0.21 5.61
N ASN A 218 33.41 -0.51 4.60
CA ASN A 218 32.67 -1.76 4.76
C ASN A 218 31.32 -1.59 5.50
N VAL A 219 30.57 -0.55 5.14
CA VAL A 219 29.17 -0.44 5.54
C VAL A 219 28.38 -1.52 4.82
N PHE A 220 27.93 -2.54 5.56
CA PHE A 220 27.03 -3.56 5.05
C PHE A 220 25.61 -3.20 5.48
N ILE A 221 24.71 -3.06 4.50
CA ILE A 221 23.28 -2.92 4.70
C ILE A 221 22.70 -4.28 4.29
N PRO A 222 22.36 -5.17 5.25
CA PRO A 222 21.84 -6.48 4.91
C PRO A 222 20.54 -6.33 4.13
N ALA A 223 20.48 -6.89 2.93
CA ALA A 223 19.23 -7.06 2.19
C ALA A 223 18.38 -8.19 2.78
N ASP A 224 19.02 -9.17 3.45
CA ASP A 224 18.38 -10.33 4.07
C ASP A 224 18.85 -10.56 5.52
N ARG A 225 17.92 -11.12 6.32
CA ARG A 225 18.06 -11.83 7.60
C ARG A 225 19.49 -11.88 8.20
N GLN A 226 19.71 -11.07 9.24
CA GLN A 226 20.99 -10.97 9.98
C GLN A 226 21.46 -12.29 10.60
N ASP A 227 20.56 -13.21 10.93
CA ASP A 227 20.83 -14.52 11.54
C ASP A 227 21.61 -15.51 10.66
N LEU A 228 21.76 -15.23 9.37
CA LEU A 228 22.55 -16.07 8.45
C LEU A 228 24.01 -15.62 8.31
N VAL A 229 24.41 -14.54 9.00
CA VAL A 229 25.78 -14.05 9.02
C VAL A 229 26.48 -14.60 10.27
N PRO A 230 27.48 -15.51 10.14
CA PRO A 230 28.20 -16.04 11.29
C PRO A 230 28.82 -14.90 12.13
N GLY A 231 28.31 -14.72 13.36
CA GLY A 231 28.74 -13.67 14.29
C GLY A 231 27.83 -12.45 14.41
N ALA A 232 26.67 -12.42 13.74
CA ALA A 232 25.69 -11.33 13.84
C ALA A 232 24.75 -11.40 15.07
N ASP A 233 24.79 -12.49 15.84
CA ASP A 233 23.99 -12.70 17.07
C ASP A 233 24.52 -11.97 18.33
N ILE A 234 25.04 -10.75 18.18
CA ILE A 234 25.40 -9.93 19.34
C ILE A 234 24.16 -9.14 19.81
N ALA A 235 23.50 -9.68 20.84
CA ALA A 235 22.28 -9.17 21.46
C ALA A 235 22.38 -7.77 22.11
N GLN A 236 23.55 -7.13 22.05
CA GLN A 236 23.73 -5.70 22.26
C GLN A 236 24.82 -5.21 21.31
N PRO A 237 24.66 -4.05 20.65
CA PRO A 237 25.72 -3.51 19.81
C PRO A 237 26.93 -3.18 20.68
N ASP A 238 27.96 -4.02 20.61
CA ASP A 238 29.27 -3.69 21.13
C ASP A 238 29.89 -2.63 20.22
N GLY A 239 29.95 -1.39 20.70
CA GLY A 239 30.54 -0.25 19.97
C GLY A 239 32.04 -0.40 19.66
N SER A 240 32.68 -1.49 20.09
CA SER A 240 34.07 -1.84 19.78
C SER A 240 34.23 -2.90 18.69
N VAL A 241 33.13 -3.47 18.19
CA VAL A 241 33.15 -4.59 17.25
C VAL A 241 32.60 -4.16 15.88
N ILE A 242 33.53 -3.94 14.95
CA ILE A 242 33.26 -3.76 13.52
C ILE A 242 33.91 -4.96 12.82
N TRP A 243 33.13 -5.82 12.17
CA TRP A 243 33.70 -6.91 11.37
C TRP A 243 33.33 -6.83 9.90
N ILE A 244 34.41 -7.04 9.16
CA ILE A 244 34.77 -6.85 7.78
C ILE A 244 35.53 -8.16 7.53
N GLU A 245 35.22 -9.00 6.53
CA GLU A 245 35.76 -8.90 5.17
C GLU A 245 35.44 -10.21 4.45
N LYS A 246 35.48 -10.22 3.11
CA LYS A 246 36.58 -10.97 2.48
C LYS A 246 37.03 -10.28 1.19
N ARG A 247 38.30 -9.88 1.18
CA ARG A 247 39.02 -9.50 -0.03
C ARG A 247 39.43 -10.77 -0.79
N GLY A 248 39.26 -10.76 -2.10
CA GLY A 248 39.83 -11.72 -3.05
C GLY A 248 38.77 -12.42 -3.87
#